data_AF-A0A8T7MNF3-F1
#
_entry.id   AF-A0A8T7MNF3-F1
#
_cell.length_a   1.000
_cell.length_b   1.000
_cell.length_c   1.000
_cell.angle_alpha   90.00
_cell.angle_beta   90.00
_cell.angle_gamma   90.00
#
_symmetry.space_group_name_H-M   'P 1'
#
loop_
_entity.id
_entity.type
_entity.pdbx_description
1 polymer ?
#
loop_
_entity_poly.entity_id
_entity_poly.type
_entity_poly.pdbx_seq_one_letter_code
_entity_poly.pdbx_strand_id
1 'polypeptide(L)'
;MDRHSIVGIVANQDIVTSEFIYWALEYTKKVALEGATQTTQPNMNLKDLARIKVPLPPLEEQCRVVAYLDDLQAKVDALKKLQAETNAELEALLPSVLDKAFKGEL
;
A
#
# COMPACT_ATOMS: atom_id res chain seq x y z
N MET A 1 -25.63 6.16 -6.39
CA MET A 1 -24.41 6.42 -7.19
C MET A 1 -23.42 7.12 -6.28
N ASP A 2 -22.43 6.40 -5.78
CA ASP A 2 -21.36 6.99 -4.96
C ASP A 2 -20.46 7.86 -5.83
N ARG A 3 -20.49 9.18 -5.59
CA ARG A 3 -19.58 10.12 -6.25
C ARG A 3 -18.23 10.07 -5.55
N HIS A 4 -17.29 9.31 -6.13
CA HIS A 4 -15.90 9.39 -5.73
C HIS A 4 -15.35 10.73 -6.22
N SER A 5 -14.99 11.61 -5.29
CA SER A 5 -14.37 12.89 -5.61
C SER A 5 -12.85 12.69 -5.68
N ILE A 6 -12.22 13.10 -6.77
CA ILE A 6 -10.76 13.07 -6.93
C ILE A 6 -10.22 14.45 -6.56
N VAL A 7 -9.17 14.47 -5.73
CA VAL A 7 -8.44 15.69 -5.36
C VAL A 7 -7.04 15.61 -5.94
N GLY A 8 -6.67 16.59 -6.76
CA GLY A 8 -5.30 16.76 -7.24
C GLY A 8 -4.48 17.57 -6.24
N ILE A 9 -3.25 17.12 -5.95
CA ILE A 9 -2.28 17.85 -5.13
C ILE A 9 -1.08 18.17 -6.02
N VAL A 10 -0.69 19.45 -6.05
CA VAL A 10 0.48 19.91 -6.80
C VAL A 10 1.51 20.43 -5.80
N ALA A 11 2.66 19.77 -5.76
CA ALA A 11 3.76 20.13 -4.86
C ALA A 11 4.47 21.40 -5.32
N ASN A 12 4.85 22.27 -4.38
CA ASN A 12 5.89 23.26 -4.64
C ASN A 12 7.25 22.56 -4.54
N GLN A 13 7.89 22.35 -5.69
CA GLN A 13 9.12 21.57 -5.81
C GLN A 13 10.35 22.22 -5.15
N ASP A 14 10.29 23.52 -4.85
CA ASP A 14 11.36 24.20 -4.09
C ASP A 14 11.38 23.77 -2.61
N ILE A 15 10.30 23.14 -2.15
CA ILE A 15 10.05 22.85 -0.73
C ILE A 15 9.89 21.34 -0.51
N VAL A 16 9.16 20.66 -1.40
CA VAL A 16 8.78 19.26 -1.21
C VAL A 16 8.65 18.50 -2.53
N THR A 17 9.08 17.24 -2.52
CA THR A 17 8.90 16.33 -3.66
C THR A 17 7.52 15.69 -3.66
N SER A 18 6.97 15.39 -4.84
CA SER A 18 5.64 14.77 -4.97
C SER A 18 5.62 13.36 -4.36
N GLU A 19 6.72 12.63 -4.51
CA GLU A 19 6.95 11.28 -4.00
C GLU A 19 6.97 11.26 -2.47
N PHE A 20 7.60 12.28 -1.85
CA PHE A 20 7.57 12.42 -0.41
C PHE A 20 6.16 12.72 0.11
N ILE A 21 5.40 13.59 -0.56
CA ILE A 21 3.98 13.83 -0.23
C ILE A 21 3.19 12.52 -0.31
N TYR A 22 3.38 11.73 -1.38
CA TYR A 22 2.71 10.45 -1.55
C TYR A 22 2.95 9.53 -0.34
N TRP A 23 4.21 9.31 0.02
CA TRP A 23 4.56 8.45 1.15
C TRP A 23 4.04 8.98 2.49
N ALA A 24 4.09 10.30 2.70
CA ALA A 24 3.60 10.92 3.92
C ALA A 24 2.07 10.82 4.06
N LEU A 25 1.33 10.92 2.95
CA LEU A 25 -0.12 10.72 2.93
C LEU A 25 -0.49 9.26 3.14
N GLU A 26 0.23 8.31 2.54
CA GLU A 26 -0.03 6.89 2.73
C GLU A 26 0.21 6.48 4.20
N TYR A 27 1.26 7.01 4.83
CA TYR A 27 1.48 6.85 6.27
C TYR A 27 0.31 7.42 7.10
N THR A 28 -0.12 8.65 6.81
CA THR A 28 -1.22 9.31 7.55
C THR A 28 -2.52 8.53 7.43
N LYS A 29 -2.83 8.05 6.22
CA LYS A 29 -3.98 7.19 5.95
C LYS A 29 -3.92 5.90 6.76
N LYS A 30 -2.77 5.24 6.81
CA LYS A 30 -2.57 4.03 7.63
C LYS A 30 -2.85 4.30 9.11
N VAL A 31 -2.27 5.35 9.67
CA VAL A 31 -2.49 5.74 11.08
C VAL A 31 -3.96 6.04 11.36
N ALA A 32 -4.63 6.76 10.45
CA ALA A 32 -6.05 7.08 10.58
C ALA A 32 -6.93 5.81 10.56
N LEU A 33 -6.60 4.83 9.73
CA LEU A 33 -7.33 3.55 9.65
C LEU A 33 -7.08 2.65 10.86
N GLU A 34 -5.85 2.64 11.39
CA GLU A 34 -5.51 1.87 12.59
C GLU A 34 -6.16 2.44 13.87
N GLY A 35 -6.38 3.76 13.92
CA GLY A 35 -7.04 4.44 15.03
C GLY A 35 -8.57 4.46 14.96
N ALA A 36 -9.17 4.09 13.83
CA ALA A 36 -10.63 4.09 13.64
C ALA A 36 -11.23 2.77 14.09
N THR A 37 -12.27 2.82 14.94
CA THR A 37 -13.16 1.67 15.18
C THR A 37 -13.82 1.28 13.85
N GLN A 38 -13.80 -0.01 13.53
CA GLN A 38 -14.02 -0.63 12.20
C GLN A 38 -15.37 -0.34 11.50
N THR A 39 -16.19 0.60 11.96
CA THR A 39 -17.58 0.79 11.51
C THR A 39 -17.80 2.01 10.59
N THR A 40 -16.81 2.89 10.38
CA THR A 40 -16.99 4.04 9.47
C THR A 40 -15.72 4.31 8.69
N GLN A 41 -15.76 4.17 7.36
CA GLN A 41 -14.72 4.73 6.50
C GLN A 41 -14.80 6.26 6.62
N PRO A 42 -13.78 6.94 7.16
CA PRO A 42 -13.82 8.38 7.28
C PRO A 42 -13.82 9.00 5.88
N ASN A 43 -14.87 9.75 5.55
CA ASN A 43 -14.89 10.58 4.35
C ASN A 43 -13.89 11.72 4.54
N MET A 44 -12.72 11.62 3.90
CA MET A 44 -11.69 12.65 3.94
C MET A 44 -12.00 13.75 2.93
N ASN A 45 -12.33 14.95 3.41
CA ASN A 45 -12.58 16.11 2.56
C ASN A 45 -11.32 17.00 2.42
N LEU A 46 -11.37 18.00 1.54
CA LEU A 46 -10.28 18.96 1.30
C LEU A 46 -9.81 19.68 2.58
N LYS A 47 -10.70 19.97 3.53
CA LYS A 47 -10.33 20.63 4.79
C LYS A 47 -9.58 19.68 5.71
N ASP A 48 -9.91 18.40 5.69
CA ASP A 48 -9.20 17.38 6.47
C ASP A 48 -7.80 17.17 5.91
N LEU A 49 -7.67 17.08 4.58
CA LEU A 49 -6.36 17.03 3.90
C LEU A 49 -5.47 18.22 4.27
N ALA A 50 -6.02 19.44 4.27
CA ALA A 50 -5.27 20.65 4.63
C ALA A 50 -4.83 20.71 6.10
N ARG A 51 -5.41 19.89 6.98
CA ARG A 51 -5.04 19.82 8.41
C ARG A 51 -3.98 18.77 8.71
N ILE A 52 -3.69 17.89 7.76
CA ILE A 52 -2.65 16.87 7.92
C ILE A 52 -1.31 17.57 8.08
N LYS A 53 -0.64 17.29 9.20
CA LYS A 53 0.71 17.77 9.46
C LYS A 53 1.69 16.68 9.09
N VAL A 54 2.60 16.99 8.18
CA VAL A 54 3.69 16.10 7.78
C VAL A 54 5.04 16.72 8.16
N PRO A 55 5.99 15.93 8.67
CA PRO A 55 7.35 16.40 8.87
C PRO A 55 7.96 16.77 7.52
N LEU A 56 8.65 17.90 7.46
CA LEU A 56 9.23 18.43 6.23
C LEU A 56 10.75 18.56 6.38
N PRO A 57 11.51 17.49 6.12
CA PRO A 57 12.96 17.53 6.15
C PRO A 57 13.52 18.23 4.89
N PRO A 58 14.83 18.54 4.83
CA PRO A 58 15.46 19.07 3.62
C PRO A 58 15.27 18.15 2.41
N LEU A 59 15.26 18.72 1.19
CA LEU A 59 15.00 17.99 -0.05
C LEU A 59 15.87 16.75 -0.24
N GLU A 60 17.15 16.82 0.12
CA GLU A 60 18.06 15.67 0.05
C GLU A 60 17.59 14.50 0.92
N GLU A 61 17.16 14.79 2.14
CA GLU A 61 16.66 13.76 3.06
C GLU A 61 15.30 13.23 2.61
N GLN A 62 14.44 14.08 2.02
CA GLN A 62 13.19 13.62 1.39
C GLN A 62 13.49 12.57 0.31
N CYS A 63 14.44 12.85 -0.59
CA CYS A 63 14.84 11.91 -1.64
C CYS A 63 15.40 10.60 -1.08
N ARG A 64 16.22 10.67 -0.02
CA ARG A 64 16.78 9.48 0.64
C ARG A 64 15.69 8.61 1.27
N VAL A 65 14.73 9.22 1.95
CA VAL A 65 13.59 8.53 2.56
C VAL A 65 12.72 7.88 1.48
N VAL A 66 12.39 8.61 0.42
CA VAL A 66 11.60 8.09 -0.71
C VAL A 66 12.28 6.87 -1.33
N ALA A 67 13.57 6.97 -1.66
CA ALA A 67 14.30 5.86 -2.27
C ALA A 67 14.32 4.60 -1.39
N TYR A 68 14.44 4.78 -0.07
CA TYR A 68 14.38 3.68 0.88
C TYR A 68 12.99 3.04 0.95
N LEU A 69 11.93 3.85 0.97
CA LEU A 69 10.55 3.37 1.03
C LEU A 69 10.16 2.66 -0.27
N ASP A 70 10.57 3.17 -1.43
CA ASP A 70 10.30 2.57 -2.74
C ASP A 70 10.99 1.21 -2.87
N ASP A 71 12.25 1.08 -2.45
CA ASP A 71 12.97 -0.20 -2.43
C ASP A 71 12.29 -1.21 -1.49
N LEU A 72 11.87 -0.76 -0.31
CA LEU A 72 11.16 -1.61 0.64
C LEU A 72 9.81 -2.07 0.08
N GLN A 73 9.07 -1.18 -0.56
CA GLN A 73 7.78 -1.47 -1.19
C GLN A 73 7.94 -2.49 -2.32
N ALA A 74 8.96 -2.32 -3.17
CA ALA A 74 9.26 -3.27 -4.24
C ALA A 74 9.54 -4.69 -3.70
N LYS A 75 10.29 -4.80 -2.59
CA LYS A 75 10.54 -6.08 -1.91
C LYS A 75 9.25 -6.70 -1.36
N VAL A 76 8.40 -5.89 -0.73
CA VAL A 76 7.10 -6.35 -0.22
C VAL A 76 6.20 -6.86 -1.35
N ASP A 77 6.16 -6.16 -2.48
CA ASP A 77 5.33 -6.55 -3.61
C ASP A 77 5.84 -7.81 -4.30
N ALA A 78 7.16 -7.97 -4.41
CA ALA A 78 7.77 -9.22 -4.88
C ALA A 78 7.42 -10.41 -3.98
N LEU A 79 7.48 -10.23 -2.65
CA LEU A 79 7.11 -11.27 -1.69
C LEU A 79 5.63 -11.65 -1.78
N LYS A 80 4.73 -10.66 -1.88
CA LYS A 80 3.29 -10.91 -2.05
C LYS A 80 3.00 -11.67 -3.33
N LYS A 81 3.68 -11.31 -4.42
CA LYS A 81 3.54 -12.00 -5.71
C LYS A 81 3.97 -13.46 -5.59
N LEU A 82 5.15 -13.71 -5.02
CA LEU A 82 5.64 -15.08 -4.81
C LEU A 82 4.67 -15.90 -3.94
N GLN A 83 4.16 -15.31 -2.86
CA GLN A 83 3.18 -15.97 -2.00
C GLN A 83 1.90 -16.34 -2.77
N ALA A 84 1.39 -15.44 -3.61
CA ALA A 84 0.22 -15.71 -4.42
C ALA A 84 0.46 -16.83 -5.44
N GLU A 85 1.62 -16.85 -6.08
CA GLU A 85 2.03 -17.91 -7.03
C GLU A 85 2.15 -19.27 -6.33
N THR A 86 2.84 -19.32 -5.19
CA THR A 86 2.97 -20.57 -4.40
C THR A 86 1.62 -21.09 -3.92
N ASN A 87 0.73 -20.21 -3.46
CA ASN A 87 -0.61 -20.63 -3.07
C ASN A 87 -1.41 -21.19 -4.24
N ALA A 88 -1.31 -20.58 -5.43
CA ALA A 88 -1.97 -21.10 -6.62
C ALA A 88 -1.43 -22.48 -7.05
N GLU A 89 -0.12 -22.70 -6.93
CA GLU A 89 0.49 -24.02 -7.19
C GLU A 89 0.02 -25.09 -6.19
N LEU A 90 -0.04 -24.75 -4.89
CA LEU A 90 -0.55 -25.68 -3.86
C LEU A 90 -2.00 -26.09 -4.14
N GLU A 91 -2.87 -25.13 -4.47
CA GLU A 91 -4.26 -25.40 -4.84
C GLU A 91 -4.36 -26.29 -6.09
N ALA A 92 -3.45 -26.15 -7.06
CA ALA A 92 -3.41 -27.02 -8.24
C ALA A 92 -2.84 -28.43 -7.96
N LEU A 93 -1.96 -28.58 -6.96
CA LEU A 93 -1.39 -29.86 -6.56
C LEU A 93 -2.37 -30.72 -5.75
N LEU A 94 -3.28 -30.10 -4.97
CA LEU A 94 -4.27 -30.81 -4.17
C LEU A 94 -5.12 -31.81 -4.98
N PRO A 95 -5.72 -31.44 -6.14
CA PRO A 95 -6.41 -32.38 -7.01
C PRO A 95 -5.53 -33.50 -7.53
N SER A 96 -4.27 -33.23 -7.89
CA SER A 96 -3.37 -34.24 -8.45
C SER A 96 -2.93 -35.27 -7.41
N VAL A 97 -2.69 -34.84 -6.17
CA VAL A 97 -2.37 -35.75 -5.05
C VAL A 97 -3.58 -36.59 -4.67
N LEU A 98 -4.77 -35.99 -4.61
CA LEU A 98 -6.01 -36.72 -4.36
C LEU A 98 -6.30 -37.75 -5.46
N ASP A 99 -6.16 -37.39 -6.74
CA ASP A 99 -6.35 -38.31 -7.87
C ASP A 99 -5.40 -39.52 -7.80
N LYS A 100 -4.12 -39.31 -7.48
CA LYS A 100 -3.16 -40.40 -7.27
C LYS A 100 -3.52 -41.28 -6.07
N ALA A 101 -4.01 -40.69 -4.98
CA ALA A 101 -4.42 -41.41 -3.77
C ALA A 101 -5.65 -42.29 -4.03
N PHE A 102 -6.63 -41.79 -4.79
CA PHE A 102 -7.83 -42.55 -5.18
C PHE A 102 -7.54 -43.63 -6.23
N LYS A 103 -6.50 -43.48 -7.06
CA LYS A 103 -6.03 -44.50 -8.02
C LYS A 103 -5.11 -45.56 -7.40
N GLY A 104 -4.68 -45.40 -6.15
CA GLY A 104 -3.79 -46.33 -5.47
C GLY A 104 -2.35 -46.34 -6.00
N GLU A 105 -1.92 -45.25 -6.65
CA GLU A 105 -0.58 -45.08 -7.23
C GLU A 105 0.40 -44.37 -6.27
N LEU A 106 0.09 -44.38 -4.98
CA LEU A 106 0.85 -43.73 -3.90
C LEU A 106 1.73 -44.73 -3.15
#